data_AF-A0A497ER51-F1
#
_entry.id   AF-A0A497ER51-F1
#
_cell.length_a   1.000
_cell.length_b   1.000
_cell.length_c   1.000
_cell.angle_alpha   90.00
_cell.angle_beta   90.00
_cell.angle_gamma   90.00
#
_symmetry.space_group_name_H-M   'P 1'
#
loop_
_entity.id
_entity.type
_entity.pdbx_description
1 polymer ?
#
loop_
_entity_poly.entity_id
_entity_poly.type
_entity_poly.pdbx_seq_one_letter_code
_entity_poly.pdbx_strand_id
1 'polypeptide(L)'
;MRTVTIALFALLFLIPALASSPAFAAEAHEGAATPSAGLTDKGLIALAASIAVAIPAIAAGIGISASGSAAISALAEKPETFFKAFLVVTLAEALAIYGLITAILLWLRL
;
A
#
# COMPACT_ATOMS: atom_id res chain seq x y z
N MET A 1 2.33 -8.04 -23.43
CA MET A 1 3.03 -8.38 -22.17
C MET A 1 4.08 -7.32 -21.80
N ARG A 2 5.08 -7.05 -22.65
CA ARG A 2 6.16 -6.06 -22.37
C ARG A 2 5.65 -4.64 -22.05
N THR A 3 4.62 -4.16 -22.73
CA THR A 3 3.98 -2.84 -22.49
C THR A 3 3.27 -2.75 -21.14
N VAL A 4 2.64 -3.84 -20.70
CA VAL A 4 1.94 -3.91 -19.40
C VAL A 4 2.95 -3.93 -18.26
N THR A 5 4.06 -4.66 -18.42
CA THR A 5 5.15 -4.67 -17.43
C THR A 5 5.84 -3.31 -17.31
N ILE A 6 6.06 -2.61 -18.44
CA ILE A 6 6.60 -1.26 -18.46
C ILE A 6 5.63 -0.26 -17.80
N ALA A 7 4.33 -0.38 -18.03
CA ALA A 7 3.32 0.47 -17.40
C ALA A 7 3.22 0.25 -15.88
N LEU A 8 3.33 -1.01 -15.41
CA LEU A 8 3.34 -1.33 -13.98
C LEU A 8 4.61 -0.81 -13.28
N PHE A 9 5.77 -0.95 -13.93
CA PHE A 9 7.03 -0.37 -13.45
C PHE A 9 6.96 1.17 -13.46
N ALA A 10 6.40 1.76 -14.51
CA ALA A 10 6.20 3.20 -14.57
C ALA A 10 5.27 3.70 -13.45
N LEU A 11 4.18 2.99 -13.15
CA LEU A 11 3.28 3.33 -12.05
C LEU A 11 3.96 3.23 -10.68
N LEU A 12 4.77 2.18 -10.48
CA LEU A 12 5.57 1.96 -9.26
C LEU A 12 6.57 3.09 -9.03
N PHE A 13 7.13 3.69 -10.09
CA PHE A 13 8.06 4.83 -10.00
C PHE A 13 7.35 6.20 -10.06
N LEU A 14 6.17 6.30 -10.67
CA LEU A 14 5.42 7.54 -10.84
C LEU A 14 4.71 7.97 -9.55
N ILE A 15 4.18 7.01 -8.77
CA ILE A 15 3.53 7.30 -7.47
C ILE A 15 4.51 7.93 -6.46
N PRO A 16 5.73 7.38 -6.24
CA PRO A 16 6.73 8.03 -5.39
C PRO A 16 7.32 9.32 -6.00
N ALA A 17 7.39 9.44 -7.33
CA ALA A 17 7.81 10.68 -8.00
C ALA A 17 6.80 11.84 -7.84
N LEU A 18 5.50 11.52 -7.81
CA LEU A 18 4.45 12.52 -7.57
C LEU A 18 4.38 12.93 -6.09
N ALA A 19 4.61 11.99 -5.17
CA ALA A 19 4.74 12.28 -3.74
C ALA A 19 5.98 13.12 -3.38
N SER A 20 6.98 13.17 -4.27
CA SER A 20 8.19 14.00 -4.13
C SER A 20 8.13 15.31 -4.93
N SER A 21 7.01 15.59 -5.60
CA SER A 21 6.78 16.86 -6.28
C SER A 21 6.55 17.99 -5.27
N PRO A 22 7.05 19.22 -5.51
CA PRO A 22 6.91 20.35 -4.58
C PRO A 22 5.45 20.76 -4.30
N ALA A 23 4.49 20.28 -5.12
CA ALA A 23 3.06 20.45 -4.88
C ALA A 23 2.56 19.65 -3.65
N PHE A 24 3.18 18.51 -3.31
CA PHE A 24 2.91 17.75 -2.08
C PHE A 24 3.83 18.20 -0.93
N ALA A 25 4.95 18.85 -1.24
CA ALA A 25 5.83 19.47 -0.25
C ALA A 25 5.15 20.65 0.48
N ALA A 26 4.20 21.33 -0.15
CA ALA A 26 3.53 22.49 0.44
C ALA A 26 2.63 22.14 1.66
N GLU A 27 2.21 20.87 1.83
CA GLU A 27 1.48 20.43 3.03
C GLU A 27 2.39 19.82 4.12
N ALA A 28 3.71 19.83 3.94
CA ALA A 28 4.67 19.31 4.91
C ALA A 28 5.83 20.29 5.20
N HIS A 29 5.52 21.58 5.33
CA HIS A 29 6.47 22.58 5.84
C HIS A 29 6.10 23.01 7.26
N GLU A 30 6.33 22.11 8.21
CA GLU A 30 6.74 22.52 9.55
C GLU A 30 8.09 21.84 9.88
N GLY A 31 9.18 22.52 9.54
CA GLY A 31 10.51 22.24 10.10
C GLY A 31 11.50 21.50 9.21
N ALA A 32 12.05 22.19 8.20
CA ALA A 32 13.34 21.82 7.63
C ALA A 32 14.47 22.16 8.63
N ALA A 33 15.06 21.15 9.26
CA ALA A 33 16.43 21.18 9.80
C ALA A 33 16.94 19.77 10.13
N THR A 34 17.95 19.29 9.41
CA THR A 34 18.98 18.39 9.97
C THR A 34 20.12 19.30 10.43
N PRO A 35 20.90 19.06 11.51
CA PRO A 35 21.10 17.81 12.26
C PRO A 35 21.09 17.96 13.81
N SER A 36 20.53 17.00 14.53
CA SER A 36 20.98 16.63 15.90
C SER A 36 20.30 15.34 16.30
N ALA A 37 21.05 14.48 16.98
CA ALA A 37 20.66 13.16 17.46
C ALA A 37 19.57 13.26 18.55
N GLY A 38 18.32 13.44 18.12
CA GLY A 38 17.13 13.40 18.96
C GLY A 38 15.94 13.10 18.07
N LEU A 39 15.54 11.83 18.05
CA LEU A 39 14.42 11.34 17.25
C LEU A 39 13.15 11.94 17.86
N THR A 40 12.61 13.02 17.28
CA THR A 40 11.38 13.63 17.77
C THR A 40 10.27 12.59 17.71
N ASP A 41 9.42 12.53 18.75
CA ASP A 41 8.39 11.49 18.86
C ASP A 41 7.49 11.40 17.63
N LYS A 42 7.27 12.52 16.93
CA LYS A 42 6.49 12.58 15.70
C LYS A 42 7.20 11.95 14.50
N GLY A 43 8.52 12.13 14.36
CA GLY A 43 9.31 11.56 13.26
C GLY A 43 9.38 10.03 13.34
N LEU A 44 9.54 9.48 14.54
CA LEU A 44 9.43 8.05 14.82
C LEU A 44 8.09 7.47 14.42
N ILE A 45 7.00 8.19 14.73
CA ILE A 45 5.64 7.73 14.48
C ILE A 45 5.31 7.78 13.00
N ALA A 46 5.73 8.83 12.29
CA ALA A 46 5.58 8.89 10.84
C ALA A 46 6.32 7.73 10.16
N LEU A 47 7.55 7.43 10.61
CA LEU A 47 8.32 6.29 10.10
C LEU A 47 7.61 4.95 10.40
N ALA A 48 7.22 4.73 11.65
CA ALA A 48 6.52 3.52 12.08
C ALA A 48 5.19 3.32 11.33
N ALA A 49 4.39 4.39 11.16
CA ALA A 49 3.15 4.37 10.40
C ALA A 49 3.39 4.01 8.93
N SER A 50 4.40 4.59 8.28
CA SER A 50 4.72 4.27 6.88
C SER A 50 5.11 2.79 6.70
N ILE A 51 5.89 2.22 7.61
CA ILE A 51 6.30 0.82 7.59
C ILE A 51 5.08 -0.10 7.83
N ALA A 52 4.20 0.29 8.76
CA ALA A 52 2.97 -0.43 9.06
C ALA A 52 2.01 -0.53 7.85
N VAL A 53 2.04 0.44 6.92
CA VAL A 53 1.28 0.34 5.66
C VAL A 53 2.05 -0.43 4.59
N ALA A 54 3.35 -0.13 4.41
CA ALA A 54 4.12 -0.62 3.27
C ALA A 54 4.28 -2.14 3.26
N ILE A 55 4.62 -2.76 4.40
CA ILE A 55 4.87 -4.21 4.47
C ILE A 55 3.56 -5.01 4.21
N PRO A 56 2.43 -4.70 4.89
CA PRO A 56 1.18 -5.43 4.64
C PRO A 56 0.63 -5.19 3.24
N ALA A 57 0.80 -4.00 2.65
CA ALA A 57 0.40 -3.73 1.28
C ALA A 57 1.17 -4.60 0.27
N ILE A 58 2.49 -4.76 0.45
CA ILE A 58 3.30 -5.65 -0.40
C ILE A 58 2.86 -7.11 -0.23
N ALA A 59 2.67 -7.56 1.01
CA ALA A 59 2.22 -8.92 1.31
C ALA A 59 0.82 -9.22 0.72
N ALA A 60 -0.12 -8.29 0.86
CA ALA A 60 -1.45 -8.38 0.26
C ALA A 60 -1.36 -8.42 -1.27
N GLY A 61 -0.54 -7.57 -1.90
CA GLY A 61 -0.33 -7.57 -3.35
C GLY A 61 0.16 -8.90 -3.88
N ILE A 62 1.08 -9.57 -3.17
CA ILE A 62 1.54 -10.92 -3.52
C ILE A 62 0.36 -11.91 -3.45
N GLY A 63 -0.42 -11.89 -2.37
CA GLY A 63 -1.59 -12.75 -2.21
C GLY A 63 -2.65 -12.54 -3.29
N ILE A 64 -2.97 -11.27 -3.59
CA ILE A 64 -3.94 -10.85 -4.61
C ILE A 64 -3.50 -11.27 -6.01
N SER A 65 -2.20 -11.16 -6.33
CA SER A 65 -1.71 -11.58 -7.65
C SER A 65 -1.93 -13.06 -7.93
N ALA A 66 -1.75 -13.91 -6.92
CA ALA A 66 -1.97 -15.34 -7.03
C ALA A 66 -3.47 -15.69 -7.03
N SER A 67 -4.21 -15.20 -6.04
CA SER A 67 -5.64 -15.51 -5.86
C SER A 67 -6.51 -14.90 -6.97
N GLY A 68 -6.18 -13.71 -7.45
CA GLY A 68 -6.88 -13.03 -8.54
C GLY A 68 -6.79 -13.79 -9.86
N SER A 69 -5.61 -14.31 -10.22
CA SER A 69 -5.46 -15.10 -11.45
C SER A 69 -6.29 -16.39 -11.40
N ALA A 70 -6.28 -17.09 -10.26
CA ALA A 70 -7.08 -18.29 -10.04
C ALA A 70 -8.58 -18.00 -10.03
N ALA A 71 -8.99 -16.89 -9.40
CA ALA A 71 -10.37 -16.44 -9.34
C ALA A 71 -10.96 -16.16 -10.74
N ILE A 72 -10.23 -15.46 -11.61
CA ILE A 72 -10.69 -15.18 -12.98
C ILE A 72 -10.76 -16.45 -13.83
N SER A 73 -9.79 -17.37 -13.67
CA SER A 73 -9.82 -18.66 -14.37
C SER A 73 -11.03 -19.51 -13.96
N ALA A 74 -11.30 -19.59 -12.66
CA ALA A 74 -12.47 -20.32 -12.14
C ALA A 74 -13.79 -19.68 -12.58
N LEU A 75 -13.83 -18.34 -12.63
CA LEU A 75 -15.01 -17.61 -13.07
C LEU A 75 -15.32 -17.81 -14.56
N ALA A 76 -14.27 -17.99 -15.39
CA ALA A 76 -14.43 -18.27 -16.81
C ALA A 76 -15.09 -19.63 -17.08
N GLU A 77 -14.84 -20.63 -16.22
CA GLU A 77 -15.47 -21.95 -16.31
C GLU A 77 -16.85 -21.98 -15.64
N LYS A 78 -16.97 -21.36 -14.46
CA LYS A 78 -18.17 -21.44 -13.59
C LYS A 78 -18.55 -20.04 -13.10
N PRO A 79 -19.33 -19.26 -13.86
CA PRO A 79 -19.68 -17.89 -13.52
C PRO A 79 -20.48 -17.78 -12.20
N GLU A 80 -21.23 -18.82 -11.86
CA GLU A 80 -21.94 -18.97 -10.58
C GLU A 80 -21.03 -18.97 -9.34
N THR A 81 -19.72 -19.14 -9.50
CA THR A 81 -18.75 -19.10 -8.39
C THR A 81 -18.24 -17.69 -8.06
N PHE A 82 -18.75 -16.65 -8.72
CA PHE A 82 -18.34 -15.25 -8.55
C PHE A 82 -18.13 -14.84 -7.09
N PHE A 83 -19.12 -15.01 -6.24
CA PHE A 83 -19.04 -14.53 -4.86
C PHE A 83 -17.97 -15.28 -4.04
N LYS A 84 -17.78 -16.58 -4.30
CA LYS A 84 -16.73 -17.37 -3.64
C LYS A 84 -15.35 -16.93 -4.09
N ALA A 85 -15.18 -16.72 -5.40
CA ALA A 85 -13.93 -16.23 -5.98
C ALA A 85 -13.58 -14.82 -5.49
N PHE A 86 -14.57 -13.92 -5.46
CA PHE A 86 -14.43 -12.57 -4.91
C PHE A 86 -13.99 -12.60 -3.45
N LEU A 87 -14.67 -13.38 -2.60
CA LEU A 87 -14.31 -13.49 -1.18
C LEU A 87 -12.83 -13.87 -1.02
N VAL A 88 -12.34 -14.90 -1.71
CA VAL A 88 -10.92 -15.33 -1.58
C VAL A 88 -9.94 -14.20 -1.91
N VAL A 89 -10.24 -13.38 -2.93
CA VAL A 89 -9.40 -12.22 -3.28
C VAL A 89 -9.46 -11.15 -2.19
N THR A 90 -10.65 -10.81 -1.71
CA THR A 90 -10.84 -9.75 -0.69
C THR A 90 -10.26 -10.15 0.67
N LEU A 91 -10.25 -11.45 1.00
CA LEU A 91 -9.59 -11.96 2.21
C LEU A 91 -8.06 -11.75 2.17
N ALA A 92 -7.45 -11.77 0.98
CA ALA A 92 -6.03 -11.43 0.83
C ALA A 92 -5.79 -9.91 1.02
N GLU A 93 -6.73 -9.06 0.63
CA GLU A 93 -6.66 -7.61 0.78
C GLU A 93 -6.81 -7.13 2.23
N ALA A 94 -7.54 -7.87 3.06
CA ALA A 94 -7.73 -7.54 4.48
C ALA A 94 -6.41 -7.29 5.23
N LEU A 95 -5.31 -7.95 4.82
CA LEU A 95 -3.99 -7.74 5.40
C LEU A 95 -3.50 -6.28 5.22
N ALA A 96 -3.71 -5.68 4.05
CA ALA A 96 -3.36 -4.29 3.79
C ALA A 96 -4.21 -3.33 4.62
N ILE A 97 -5.50 -3.64 4.79
CA ILE A 97 -6.42 -2.85 5.60
C ILE A 97 -5.96 -2.84 7.07
N TYR A 98 -5.53 -3.97 7.62
CA TYR A 98 -4.97 -3.99 8.98
C TYR A 98 -3.71 -3.15 9.13
N GLY A 99 -2.83 -3.13 8.12
CA GLY A 99 -1.67 -2.24 8.08
C GLY A 99 -2.07 -0.76 8.09
N LEU A 100 -3.06 -0.39 7.26
CA LEU A 100 -3.60 0.97 7.21
C LEU A 100 -4.26 1.39 8.53
N ILE A 101 -5.06 0.52 9.13
CA ILE A 101 -5.68 0.77 10.45
C ILE A 101 -4.61 1.00 11.50
N THR A 102 -3.57 0.15 11.54
CA THR A 102 -2.47 0.27 12.51
C THR A 102 -1.72 1.60 12.34
N ALA A 103 -1.47 2.04 11.10
CA ALA A 103 -0.86 3.33 10.82
C ALA A 103 -1.73 4.51 11.28
N ILE A 104 -3.05 4.42 11.07
CA ILE A 104 -4.01 5.42 11.56
C ILE A 104 -4.02 5.46 13.09
N LEU A 105 -4.01 4.30 13.76
CA LEU A 105 -3.96 4.23 15.23
C LEU A 105 -2.68 4.88 15.78
N LEU A 106 -1.52 4.54 15.19
CA LEU A 106 -0.23 5.17 15.53
C LEU A 106 -0.25 6.68 15.34
N TRP A 107 -0.84 7.16 14.23
CA TRP A 107 -0.94 8.58 13.93
C TRP A 107 -1.87 9.31 14.90
N LEU A 108 -3.02 8.70 15.22
CA LEU A 108 -4.00 9.22 16.17
C LEU A 108 -3.59 9.02 17.63
N ARG A 109 -2.45 8.36 17.89
CA ARG A 109 -1.94 8.06 19.24
C ARG A 109 -2.95 7.27 20.09
N LEU A 110 -3.72 6.38 19.44
CA LEU A 110 -4.64 5.43 20.08
C LEU A 110 -3.95 4.08 20.25
#